data_AF-A0A9D8DFU4-F1
#
_entry.id   AF-A0A9D8DFU4-F1
#
_cell.length_a   1.000
_cell.length_b   1.000
_cell.length_c   1.000
_cell.angle_alpha   90.00
_cell.angle_beta   90.00
_cell.angle_gamma   90.00
#
_symmetry.space_group_name_H-M   'P 1'
#
loop_
_entity.id
_entity.type
_entity.pdbx_description
1 polymer ?
#
loop_
_entity_poly.entity_id
_entity_poly.type
_entity_poly.pdbx_seq_one_letter_code
_entity_poly.pdbx_strand_id
1 'polypeptide(L)'
;MRAPASGREAIAEVSGDGVYVDRESGEEMEVVAQTLPLAPSESALLRTPENLRCCRRCDQLIGLDVSDCPYCGLRQSALDGQ
;
A
#
# COMPACT_ATOMS: atom_id res chain seq x y z
N MET A 1 4.47 -10.84 -5.42
CA MET A 1 4.60 -12.18 -6.05
C MET A 1 5.42 -13.07 -5.15
N ARG A 2 5.17 -14.39 -5.19
CA ARG A 2 5.86 -15.37 -4.36
C ARG A 2 6.17 -16.62 -5.16
N ALA A 3 7.39 -17.13 -5.04
CA ALA A 3 7.82 -18.40 -5.61
C ALA A 3 7.30 -19.56 -4.73
N PRO A 4 6.55 -20.55 -5.27
CA PRO A 4 5.87 -21.57 -4.46
C PRO A 4 6.80 -22.44 -3.59
N ALA A 5 7.93 -22.89 -4.14
CA ALA A 5 8.85 -23.82 -3.50
C ALA A 5 9.84 -23.09 -2.59
N SER A 6 10.50 -22.05 -3.07
CA SER A 6 11.51 -21.31 -2.28
C SER A 6 10.90 -20.28 -1.33
N GLY A 7 9.68 -19.82 -1.60
CA GLY A 7 9.03 -18.76 -0.83
C GLY A 7 9.62 -17.37 -1.06
N ARG A 8 10.51 -17.20 -2.04
CA ARG A 8 11.08 -15.89 -2.38
C ARG A 8 10.00 -14.93 -2.87
N GLU A 9 10.11 -13.67 -2.47
CA GLU A 9 9.09 -12.66 -2.74
C GLU A 9 9.65 -11.49 -3.55
N ALA A 10 8.79 -10.91 -4.38
CA ALA A 10 9.10 -9.71 -5.17
C ALA A 10 7.86 -8.81 -5.29
N ILE A 11 8.07 -7.49 -5.23
CA ILE A 11 7.09 -6.48 -5.60
C ILE A 11 7.52 -5.90 -6.94
N ALA A 12 6.66 -5.97 -7.94
CA ALA A 12 6.90 -5.45 -9.28
C ALA A 12 5.58 -5.06 -9.94
N GLU A 13 5.64 -4.21 -10.96
CA GLU A 13 4.53 -4.01 -11.87
C GLU A 13 4.35 -5.27 -12.72
N VAL A 14 3.09 -5.72 -12.82
CA VAL A 14 2.72 -6.98 -13.47
C VAL A 14 1.47 -6.77 -14.32
N SER A 15 1.46 -7.35 -15.52
CA SER A 15 0.24 -7.63 -16.28
C SER A 15 -0.44 -8.90 -15.75
N GLY A 16 -1.76 -8.99 -15.90
CA GLY A 16 -2.55 -10.14 -15.42
C GLY A 16 -2.33 -11.45 -16.18
N ASP A 17 -1.67 -11.39 -17.34
CA ASP A 17 -1.42 -12.50 -18.27
C ASP A 17 0.07 -12.87 -18.41
N GLY A 18 0.96 -12.20 -17.68
CA GLY A 18 2.40 -12.45 -17.72
C GLY A 18 2.82 -13.69 -16.92
N VAL A 19 3.86 -14.38 -17.41
CA VAL A 19 4.60 -15.39 -16.65
C VAL A 19 5.83 -14.72 -16.04
N TYR A 20 5.96 -14.79 -14.72
CA TYR A 20 7.03 -14.13 -13.97
C TYR A 20 7.99 -15.16 -13.41
N VAL A 21 9.29 -14.88 -13.52
CA VAL A 21 10.34 -15.81 -13.10
C VAL A 21 11.32 -15.07 -12.21
N ASP A 22 11.68 -15.68 -11.08
CA ASP A 22 12.74 -15.18 -10.23
C ASP A 22 14.08 -15.26 -10.98
N ARG A 23 14.72 -14.11 -11.14
CA ARG A 23 15.98 -13.96 -11.89
C ARG A 23 17.10 -14.85 -11.35
N GLU A 24 17.12 -15.12 -10.05
CA GLU A 24 18.22 -15.87 -9.42
C GLU A 24 18.01 -17.38 -9.50
N SER A 25 16.81 -17.86 -9.15
CA SER A 25 16.52 -19.30 -9.09
C SER A 25 15.95 -19.88 -10.40
N GLY A 26 15.39 -19.04 -11.27
CA GLY A 26 14.62 -19.49 -12.43
C GLY A 26 13.24 -20.05 -12.08
N GLU A 27 12.80 -19.95 -10.83
CA GLU A 27 11.49 -20.42 -10.39
C GLU A 27 10.37 -19.48 -10.86
N GLU A 28 9.26 -20.05 -11.31
CA GLU A 28 8.05 -19.27 -11.64
C GLU A 28 7.46 -18.64 -10.37
N MET A 29 7.00 -17.40 -10.47
CA MET A 29 6.46 -16.62 -9.38
C MET A 29 4.97 -16.35 -9.57
N GLU A 30 4.19 -16.56 -8.52
CA GLU A 30 2.74 -16.33 -8.53
C GLU A 30 2.38 -14.96 -7.95
N VAL A 31 1.38 -14.29 -8.54
CA VAL A 31 0.80 -13.05 -7.99
C VAL A 31 -0.10 -13.40 -6.81
N VAL A 32 0.45 -13.33 -5.60
CA VAL A 32 -0.27 -13.67 -4.37
C VAL A 32 -0.89 -12.46 -3.63
N ALA A 33 -0.52 -11.23 -4.01
CA ALA A 33 -0.98 -10.01 -3.34
C ALA A 33 -0.89 -8.81 -4.27
N GLN A 34 -1.66 -7.77 -3.95
CA GLN A 34 -1.72 -6.52 -4.70
C GLN A 34 -1.65 -5.32 -3.75
N THR A 35 -0.81 -4.34 -4.09
CA THR A 35 -0.76 -3.05 -3.39
C THR A 35 -1.86 -2.14 -3.94
N LEU A 36 -2.89 -1.89 -3.13
CA LEU A 36 -3.95 -0.95 -3.46
C LEU A 36 -3.60 0.45 -2.93
N PRO A 37 -4.05 1.52 -3.60
CA PRO A 37 -4.80 1.51 -4.87
C PRO A 37 -3.88 1.24 -6.08
N LEU A 38 -4.37 0.49 -7.06
CA LEU A 38 -3.65 0.24 -8.32
C LEU A 38 -3.65 1.46 -9.23
N ALA A 39 -2.53 1.75 -9.88
CA ALA A 39 -2.51 2.75 -10.94
C ALA A 39 -3.21 2.25 -12.22
N PRO A 40 -3.88 3.13 -12.99
CA PRO A 40 -4.27 4.49 -12.60
C PRO A 40 -5.46 4.46 -11.62
N SER A 41 -5.35 5.20 -10.51
CA SER A 41 -6.45 5.38 -9.55
C SER A 41 -6.64 6.87 -9.26
N GLU A 42 -7.90 7.30 -9.20
CA GLU A 42 -8.27 8.65 -8.77
C GLU A 42 -7.97 8.90 -7.29
N SER A 43 -7.88 7.82 -6.51
CA SER A 43 -7.54 7.85 -5.08
C SER A 43 -6.10 7.37 -4.86
N ALA A 44 -5.33 8.13 -4.08
CA ALA A 44 -4.03 7.70 -3.54
C ALA A 44 -4.14 7.12 -2.12
N LEU A 45 -5.36 6.89 -1.64
CA LEU A 45 -5.61 6.49 -0.27
C LEU A 45 -5.41 4.98 -0.11
N LEU A 46 -4.45 4.61 0.73
CA LEU A 46 -4.17 3.21 1.11
C LEU A 46 -5.27 2.61 2.02
N ARG A 47 -6.30 3.39 2.36
CA ARG A 47 -7.30 3.07 3.41
C ARG A 47 -8.69 3.48 2.95
N THR A 48 -9.71 2.76 3.43
CA THR A 48 -11.12 3.15 3.27
C THR A 48 -11.41 4.48 3.99
N PRO A 49 -12.44 5.26 3.57
CA PRO A 49 -12.77 6.54 4.20
C PRO A 49 -12.97 6.48 5.72
N GLU A 50 -13.54 5.41 6.23
CA GLU A 50 -13.74 5.17 7.67
C GLU A 50 -12.43 5.04 8.47
N ASN A 51 -11.31 4.79 7.79
CA ASN A 51 -9.97 4.66 8.37
C ASN A 51 -9.11 5.91 8.16
N LEU A 52 -9.74 7.03 7.77
CA LEU A 52 -9.08 8.29 7.47
C LEU A 52 -9.63 9.44 8.33
N ARG A 53 -8.79 10.44 8.53
CA ARG A 53 -9.17 11.75 9.07
C ARG A 53 -8.57 12.88 8.24
N CYS A 54 -9.17 14.05 8.35
CA CYS A 54 -8.64 15.27 7.79
C CYS A 54 -7.47 15.78 8.66
N CYS A 55 -6.33 16.12 8.04
CA CYS A 55 -5.25 16.81 8.74
C CYS A 55 -5.71 18.21 9.16
N ARG A 56 -5.56 18.56 10.44
CA ARG A 56 -6.00 19.86 11.01
C ARG A 56 -5.30 21.12 10.44
N ARG A 57 -4.42 21.00 9.44
CA ARG A 57 -3.69 22.13 8.86
C ARG A 57 -3.71 22.18 7.34
N CYS A 58 -3.46 21.05 6.68
CA CYS A 58 -3.38 21.02 5.21
C CYS A 58 -4.58 20.35 4.55
N ASP A 59 -5.58 19.95 5.34
CA ASP A 59 -6.82 19.31 4.92
C ASP A 59 -6.66 18.02 4.08
N GLN A 60 -5.45 17.47 4.02
CA GLN A 60 -5.19 16.18 3.38
C GLN A 60 -5.78 15.05 4.21
N LEU A 61 -6.35 14.05 3.52
CA LEU A 61 -6.78 12.80 4.14
C LEU A 61 -5.57 11.96 4.53
N ILE A 62 -5.51 11.55 5.80
CA ILE A 62 -4.42 10.78 6.40
C ILE A 62 -5.01 9.63 7.23
N GLY A 63 -4.21 8.59 7.48
CA GLY A 63 -4.63 7.47 8.34
C GLY A 63 -5.04 7.91 9.74
N LEU A 64 -6.04 7.24 10.33
CA LEU A 64 -6.39 7.44 11.74
C LEU A 64 -5.22 7.08 12.68
N ASP A 65 -4.41 6.10 12.30
CA ASP A 65 -3.27 5.56 13.05
C ASP A 65 -1.98 6.37 12.91
N VAL A 66 -1.93 7.39 12.05
CA VAL A 66 -0.71 8.21 11.91
C VAL A 66 -0.70 9.38 12.89
N SER A 67 0.36 9.50 13.69
CA SER A 67 0.54 10.60 14.65
C SER A 67 0.99 11.89 13.97
N ASP A 68 1.81 11.80 12.93
CA ASP A 68 2.39 12.93 12.22
C ASP A 68 1.93 12.92 10.75
N CYS A 69 1.43 14.05 10.25
CA CYS A 69 0.92 14.14 8.88
C CYS A 69 2.06 13.91 7.87
N PRO A 70 1.95 12.94 6.95
CA PRO A 70 3.03 12.64 5.98
C PRO A 70 3.23 13.74 4.94
N TYR A 71 2.25 14.63 4.75
CA TYR A 71 2.33 15.70 3.75
C TYR A 71 2.92 17.00 4.30
N CYS A 72 2.62 17.36 5.54
CA CYS A 72 3.05 18.64 6.11
C CYS A 72 3.87 18.50 7.41
N GLY A 73 3.93 17.32 8.03
CA GLY A 73 4.67 17.07 9.27
C GLY A 73 3.97 17.56 10.55
N LEU A 74 2.72 18.04 10.48
CA LEU A 74 2.00 18.43 11.70
C LEU A 74 1.60 17.19 12.51
N ARG A 75 1.94 17.19 13.79
CA ARG A 75 1.42 16.23 14.76
C ARG A 75 -0.08 16.42 14.98
N GLN A 76 -0.83 15.35 14.75
CA GLN A 76 -2.27 15.32 14.94
C GLN A 76 -2.61 15.11 16.42
N SER A 77 -3.82 15.50 16.82
CA SER A 77 -4.34 15.19 18.15
C SER A 77 -4.54 13.68 18.28
N ALA A 78 -4.51 13.20 19.53
CA ALA A 78 -4.98 11.85 19.82
C ALA A 78 -6.43 11.72 19.32
N LEU A 79 -6.78 10.53 18.86
CA LEU A 79 -8.18 10.19 18.66
C LEU A 79 -8.79 9.94 20.02
N ASP A 80 -9.98 10.49 20.24
CA ASP A 80 -10.76 10.20 21.43
C ASP A 80 -11.21 8.74 21.30
N GLY A 81 -10.45 7.82 21.89
CA GLY A 81 -10.64 6.38 21.72
C GLY A 81 -12.08 5.97 22.05
N GLN A 82 -12.86 5.67 21.01
CA GLN A 82 -14.20 5.09 21.10
C GLN A 82 -14.16 3.66 20.56
#